data_AF-A0A7R9M8M4-F1
#
_entry.id   AF-A0A7R9M8M4-F1
#
_cell.length_a   1.000
_cell.length_b   1.000
_cell.length_c   1.000
_cell.angle_alpha   90.00
_cell.angle_beta   90.00
_cell.angle_gamma   90.00
#
_symmetry.space_group_name_H-M   'P 1'
#
loop_
_entity.id
_entity.type
_entity.pdbx_description
1 polymer ?
#
loop_
_entity_poly.entity_id
_entity_poly.type
_entity_poly.pdbx_seq_one_letter_code
_entity_poly.pdbx_strand_id
1 'polypeptide(L)'
;MCKTLDILFIPIPGTGHVNACIGLAEVLIQAGHTVSFVINYLWEGRLTKYGIKELLLTDEDPTKEPDMTPLERVKKFGNGFIKRLEMFTKFENDISKLLATIPKPDVIVMDHFATIPCVELSGCPPLQENKFMYTHKYLNIYGYPLELDYLDMRPLPRNVIRFDNLKRTERELSFEIPVPLRDRPGKLIYFSMGSMGGVDVKNMKRLIDLMSKSKHRFIVSKGPKHSEYELPDNMWGQQSVPQLHILPLVDLVITHGGNNTITETFYFGKPMIVLPLFADQLDNAQRVEDKGFGKRLNAYKCSLAEVLIQAGHTVSFATNDQWEGRLTKYGIKELLFTDPDRPKNIDPEAHFGEMLIKQGTIGTDMTPLEKLRKIKVGSFRNTEMFIQADKDITELLATIPKPDVIVMDHFGAIPYVELSGIPIVWVCSNNPLFLGDDNRLPPSTSGLSAYADRCKWKAYRDAKQDATDPQIWIKYNEYMISKGCPPLHENKFYYHHKYLFIYGYPLELDYIDMRPLPRNVIRFDNLKRTEKHLTFDIPVQLRDRPGKLIYFSMGSMGGVDVKNMKRLIDIMSKSKHKFIVSKGPKHSEYELPNNMWGAATVPQIQVLPLVDLVITHGGNNTITETFYF
;
A
#
# COMPACT_ATOMS: atom_id res chain seq x y z
N MET A 1 -39.11 7.30 44.75
CA MET A 1 -38.50 8.09 43.67
C MET A 1 -36.99 8.02 43.88
N CYS A 2 -36.22 7.59 42.88
CA CYS A 2 -34.76 7.69 42.97
C CYS A 2 -34.36 9.17 43.06
N LYS A 3 -33.39 9.49 43.91
CA LYS A 3 -32.81 10.83 44.01
C LYS A 3 -32.26 11.23 42.63
N THR A 4 -32.68 12.38 42.09
CA THR A 4 -32.02 12.99 40.93
C THR A 4 -30.58 13.36 41.32
N LEU A 5 -29.63 12.96 40.49
CA LEU A 5 -28.19 13.18 40.72
C LEU A 5 -27.68 14.17 39.69
N ASP A 6 -26.74 15.01 40.11
CA ASP A 6 -25.93 15.82 39.20
C ASP A 6 -24.65 15.06 38.82
N ILE A 7 -24.53 14.71 37.54
CA ILE A 7 -23.49 13.83 37.02
C ILE A 7 -22.61 14.60 36.03
N LEU A 8 -21.32 14.72 36.34
CA LEU A 8 -20.35 15.42 35.52
C LEU A 8 -19.48 14.45 34.72
N PHE A 9 -19.47 14.59 33.39
CA PHE A 9 -18.57 13.86 32.50
C PHE A 9 -17.34 14.70 32.14
N ILE A 10 -16.16 14.07 32.20
CA ILE A 10 -14.87 14.68 31.83
C ILE A 10 -14.19 13.78 30.77
N PRO A 11 -14.62 13.86 29.49
CA PRO A 11 -13.98 13.13 28.40
C PRO A 11 -12.70 13.83 27.93
N ILE A 12 -11.79 13.08 27.30
CA ILE A 12 -10.76 13.72 26.45
C ILE A 12 -11.48 14.45 25.31
N PRO A 13 -11.02 15.65 24.89
CA PRO A 13 -11.56 16.39 23.76
C PRO A 13 -11.18 15.76 22.39
N GLY A 14 -11.55 14.50 22.19
CA GLY A 14 -11.40 13.74 20.95
C GLY A 14 -12.71 13.07 20.55
N THR A 15 -13.02 13.04 19.25
CA THR A 15 -14.28 12.50 18.73
C THR A 15 -14.57 11.06 19.15
N GLY A 16 -13.54 10.21 19.25
CA GLY A 16 -13.72 8.85 19.75
C GLY A 16 -14.23 8.82 21.19
N HIS A 17 -13.59 9.58 22.07
CA HIS A 17 -13.84 9.61 23.51
C HIS A 17 -15.20 10.24 23.84
N VAL A 18 -15.48 11.43 23.29
CA VAL A 18 -16.75 12.13 23.53
C VAL A 18 -17.93 11.29 23.06
N ASN A 19 -17.85 10.71 21.84
CA ASN A 19 -18.95 9.89 21.31
C ASN A 19 -19.22 8.64 22.17
N ALA A 20 -18.19 8.02 22.76
CA ALA A 20 -18.36 6.86 23.64
C ALA A 20 -19.10 7.21 24.94
N CYS A 21 -19.05 8.46 25.38
CA CYS A 21 -19.74 8.92 26.59
C CYS A 21 -21.20 9.31 26.35
N ILE A 22 -21.56 9.75 25.13
CA ILE A 22 -22.92 10.26 24.83
C ILE A 22 -23.98 9.18 25.07
N GLY A 23 -23.74 7.94 24.61
CA GLY A 23 -24.72 6.86 24.78
C GLY A 23 -25.03 6.57 26.26
N LEU A 24 -24.01 6.62 27.13
CA LEU A 24 -24.19 6.48 28.57
C LEU A 24 -24.94 7.69 29.17
N ALA A 25 -24.59 8.90 28.75
CA ALA A 25 -25.24 10.12 29.20
C ALA A 25 -26.74 10.13 28.87
N GLU A 26 -27.13 9.73 27.66
CA GLU A 26 -28.55 9.64 27.26
C GLU A 26 -29.35 8.69 28.18
N VAL A 27 -28.78 7.54 28.54
CA VAL A 27 -29.43 6.58 29.46
C VAL A 27 -29.62 7.20 30.85
N LEU A 28 -28.63 7.94 31.36
CA LEU A 28 -28.71 8.61 32.66
C LEU A 28 -29.73 9.75 32.66
N ILE A 29 -29.80 10.52 31.57
CA ILE A 29 -30.81 11.57 31.39
C ILE A 29 -32.22 10.96 31.35
N GLN A 30 -32.41 9.86 30.61
CA GLN A 30 -33.68 9.14 30.56
C GLN A 30 -34.10 8.56 31.93
N ALA A 31 -33.12 8.22 32.78
CA ALA A 31 -33.36 7.80 34.16
C ALA A 31 -33.70 8.97 35.12
N GLY A 32 -33.72 10.22 34.63
CA GLY A 32 -34.10 11.41 35.40
C GLY A 32 -32.94 12.09 36.13
N HIS A 33 -31.70 11.87 35.70
CA HIS A 33 -30.51 12.56 36.23
C HIS A 33 -30.15 13.79 35.39
N THR A 34 -29.45 14.74 36.01
CA THR A 34 -28.85 15.89 35.31
C THR A 34 -27.45 15.51 34.87
N VAL A 35 -27.11 15.75 33.60
CA VAL A 35 -25.80 15.40 33.05
C VAL A 35 -25.13 16.64 32.44
N SER A 36 -23.89 16.89 32.86
CA SER A 36 -23.03 17.95 32.33
C SER A 36 -21.76 17.38 31.74
N PHE A 37 -21.23 17.96 30.65
CA PHE A 37 -19.97 17.57 30.02
C PHE A 37 -18.97 18.72 30.06
N VAL A 38 -17.74 18.44 30.47
CA VAL A 38 -16.60 19.33 30.24
C VAL A 38 -16.16 19.16 28.78
N ILE A 39 -16.19 20.24 28.01
CA ILE A 39 -15.85 20.24 26.59
C ILE A 39 -14.96 21.43 26.21
N ASN A 40 -14.26 21.33 25.09
CA ASN A 40 -13.58 22.47 24.48
C ASN A 40 -14.45 23.12 23.40
N TYR A 41 -13.98 24.25 22.87
CA TYR A 41 -14.66 25.05 21.85
C TYR A 41 -15.06 24.27 20.58
N LEU A 42 -14.38 23.17 20.24
CA LEU A 42 -14.73 22.34 19.06
C LEU A 42 -16.08 21.63 19.20
N TRP A 43 -16.58 21.48 20.43
CA TRP A 43 -17.82 20.78 20.75
C TRP A 43 -18.96 21.70 21.17
N GLU A 44 -18.73 23.01 21.25
CA GLU A 44 -19.75 23.99 21.65
C GLU A 44 -21.02 23.85 20.81
N GLY A 45 -22.15 23.76 21.50
CA GLY A 45 -23.50 23.57 20.97
C GLY A 45 -23.82 22.17 20.44
N ARG A 46 -22.85 21.25 20.35
CA ARG A 46 -23.04 19.95 19.66
C ARG A 46 -23.70 18.87 20.50
N LEU A 47 -23.65 19.00 21.82
CA LEU A 47 -24.17 18.03 22.78
C LEU A 47 -25.54 18.43 23.36
N THR A 48 -25.89 19.72 23.32
CA THR A 48 -27.18 20.25 23.80
C THR A 48 -28.40 19.48 23.26
N LYS A 49 -28.36 19.04 22.00
CA LYS A 49 -29.42 18.25 21.36
C LYS A 49 -29.70 16.89 22.02
N TYR A 50 -28.78 16.38 22.84
CA TYR A 50 -28.96 15.16 23.63
C TYR A 50 -29.46 15.45 25.06
N GLY A 51 -29.81 16.70 25.38
CA GLY A 51 -30.16 17.12 26.74
C GLY A 51 -28.96 17.27 27.68
N ILE A 52 -27.73 17.27 27.13
CA ILE A 52 -26.50 17.40 27.90
C ILE A 52 -26.20 18.89 28.12
N LYS A 53 -25.90 19.27 29.37
CA LYS A 53 -25.40 20.61 29.69
C LYS A 53 -23.91 20.70 29.36
N GLU A 54 -23.51 21.72 28.61
CA GLU A 54 -22.13 21.91 28.20
C GLU A 54 -21.40 22.87 29.15
N LEU A 55 -20.22 22.48 29.61
CA LEU A 55 -19.30 23.29 30.40
C LEU A 55 -18.01 23.50 29.59
N LEU A 56 -17.84 24.71 29.07
CA LEU A 56 -16.71 25.05 28.22
C LEU A 56 -15.45 25.29 29.06
N LEU A 57 -14.37 24.63 28.67
CA LEU A 57 -13.02 25.00 29.13
C LEU A 57 -12.64 26.35 28.53
N THR A 58 -11.98 27.21 29.33
CA THR A 58 -11.53 28.56 28.94
C THR A 58 -10.35 28.56 27.95
N ASP A 59 -10.12 27.45 27.24
CA ASP A 59 -9.07 27.38 26.22
C ASP A 59 -9.40 28.35 25.07
N GLU A 60 -8.51 29.30 24.82
CA GLU A 60 -8.60 30.19 23.66
C GLU A 60 -8.70 29.37 22.38
N ASP A 61 -9.64 29.74 21.52
CA ASP A 61 -9.74 29.21 20.17
C ASP A 61 -8.48 29.61 19.36
N PRO A 62 -7.58 28.68 19.01
CA PRO A 62 -6.40 28.98 18.20
C PRO A 62 -6.75 29.43 16.77
N THR A 63 -8.02 29.39 16.36
CA THR A 63 -8.50 30.02 15.11
C THR A 63 -8.70 31.53 15.23
N LYS A 64 -8.63 32.10 16.45
CA LYS A 64 -8.60 33.55 16.70
C LYS A 64 -7.20 34.20 16.62
N GLU A 65 -6.13 33.43 16.39
CA GLU A 65 -4.84 34.00 15.96
C GLU A 65 -4.88 34.23 14.43
N PRO A 66 -4.95 35.48 13.94
CA PRO A 66 -5.36 35.77 12.55
C PRO A 66 -4.39 35.33 11.45
N ASP A 67 -3.14 34.99 11.76
CA ASP A 67 -2.05 35.03 10.76
C ASP A 67 -1.28 33.72 10.51
N MET A 68 -1.74 32.55 11.00
CA MET A 68 -1.01 31.28 10.79
C MET A 68 -1.67 30.34 9.78
N THR A 69 -0.87 29.86 8.82
CA THR A 69 -1.25 28.84 7.85
C THR A 69 -1.39 27.45 8.49
N PRO A 70 -2.18 26.52 7.91
CA PRO A 70 -2.31 25.15 8.42
C PRO A 70 -0.98 24.40 8.57
N LEU A 71 0.01 24.69 7.71
CA LEU A 71 1.34 24.07 7.76
C LEU A 71 2.19 24.61 8.92
N GLU A 72 2.07 25.89 9.25
CA GLU A 72 2.73 26.50 10.41
C GLU A 72 2.14 25.98 11.72
N ARG A 73 0.82 25.72 11.76
CA ARG A 73 0.18 25.04 12.88
C ARG A 73 0.78 23.65 13.07
N VAL A 74 0.83 22.82 12.02
CA VAL A 74 1.43 21.47 12.07
C VAL A 74 2.92 21.49 12.46
N LYS A 75 3.69 22.48 12.01
CA LYS A 75 5.11 22.65 12.42
C LYS A 75 5.27 23.09 13.87
N LYS A 76 4.35 23.90 14.42
CA LYS A 76 4.30 24.27 15.85
C LYS A 76 3.94 23.05 16.73
N PHE A 77 3.06 22.17 16.23
CA PHE A 77 2.69 20.88 16.82
C PHE A 77 3.75 19.78 16.53
N GLY A 78 4.96 19.94 17.07
CA GLY A 78 6.02 18.93 16.94
C GLY A 78 5.72 17.57 17.61
N ASN A 79 6.26 16.50 17.04
CA ASN A 79 6.10 15.10 17.48
C ASN A 79 6.94 14.73 18.73
N GLY A 80 6.64 15.31 19.90
CA GLY A 80 7.33 14.98 21.15
C GLY A 80 6.40 14.40 22.23
N PHE A 81 6.82 13.33 22.91
CA PHE A 81 6.14 12.78 24.10
C PHE A 81 6.00 13.83 25.22
N ILE A 82 7.03 14.67 25.41
CA ILE A 82 7.08 15.76 26.41
C ILE A 82 6.00 16.82 26.16
N LYS A 83 5.78 17.25 24.91
CA LYS A 83 4.73 18.23 24.59
C LYS A 83 3.31 17.66 24.72
N ARG A 84 3.13 16.34 24.54
CA ARG A 84 1.86 15.67 24.85
C ARG A 84 1.56 15.73 26.34
N LEU A 85 2.58 15.49 27.19
CA LEU A 85 2.48 15.67 28.64
C LEU A 85 2.08 17.11 29.02
N GLU A 86 2.74 18.12 28.45
CA GLU A 86 2.38 19.53 28.69
C GLU A 86 0.92 19.86 28.32
N MET A 87 0.43 19.31 27.21
CA MET A 87 -0.97 19.47 26.79
C MET A 87 -1.94 18.83 27.79
N PHE A 88 -1.64 17.62 28.29
CA PHE A 88 -2.44 16.98 29.32
C PHE A 88 -2.40 17.79 30.62
N THR A 89 -1.23 18.22 31.08
CA THR A 89 -1.09 19.06 32.28
C THR A 89 -1.86 20.38 32.17
N LYS A 90 -1.86 21.03 31.00
CA LYS A 90 -2.66 22.23 30.78
C LYS A 90 -4.17 21.93 30.86
N PHE A 91 -4.62 20.91 30.14
CA PHE A 91 -6.01 20.46 30.15
C PHE A 91 -6.51 20.15 31.56
N GLU A 92 -5.68 19.49 32.36
CA GLU A 92 -5.98 19.14 33.75
C GLU A 92 -6.06 20.38 34.65
N ASN A 93 -5.14 21.33 34.51
CA ASN A 93 -5.19 22.61 35.24
C ASN A 93 -6.48 23.39 34.93
N ASP A 94 -6.91 23.40 33.67
CA ASP A 94 -8.11 24.14 33.26
C ASP A 94 -9.39 23.44 33.74
N ILE A 95 -9.41 22.10 33.81
CA ILE A 95 -10.46 21.35 34.50
C ILE A 95 -10.51 21.73 35.99
N SER A 96 -9.37 21.74 36.70
CA SER A 96 -9.32 22.09 38.12
C SER A 96 -9.86 23.49 38.40
N LYS A 97 -9.54 24.48 37.55
CA LYS A 97 -10.10 25.84 37.63
C LYS A 97 -11.61 25.84 37.38
N LEU A 98 -12.08 25.14 36.35
CA LEU A 98 -13.51 25.05 36.03
C LEU A 98 -14.29 24.43 37.20
N LEU A 99 -13.78 23.33 37.76
CA LEU A 99 -14.39 22.65 38.89
C LEU A 99 -14.50 23.53 40.15
N ALA A 100 -13.59 24.48 40.34
CA ALA A 100 -13.67 25.44 41.44
C ALA A 100 -14.79 26.48 41.27
N THR A 101 -15.35 26.63 40.06
CA THR A 101 -16.38 27.64 39.74
C THR A 101 -17.81 27.08 39.67
N ILE A 102 -17.97 25.76 39.72
CA ILE A 102 -19.27 25.09 39.64
C ILE A 102 -19.67 24.45 40.98
N PRO A 103 -20.97 24.23 41.24
CA PRO A 103 -21.41 23.41 42.37
C PRO A 103 -20.80 22.00 42.31
N LYS A 104 -20.51 21.42 43.47
CA LYS A 104 -19.93 20.07 43.56
C LYS A 104 -20.92 19.03 43.00
N PRO A 105 -20.57 18.25 41.97
CA PRO A 105 -21.44 17.22 41.41
C PRO A 105 -21.61 16.03 42.39
N ASP A 106 -22.72 15.31 42.28
CA ASP A 106 -22.95 14.08 43.06
C ASP A 106 -22.06 12.94 42.56
N VAL A 107 -21.83 12.86 41.24
CA VAL A 107 -21.02 11.82 40.58
C VAL A 107 -20.14 12.44 39.50
N ILE A 108 -18.89 11.97 39.39
CA ILE A 108 -17.98 12.32 38.29
C ILE A 108 -17.71 11.05 37.47
N VAL A 109 -17.92 11.13 36.16
CA VAL A 109 -17.59 10.09 35.18
C VAL A 109 -16.41 10.59 34.36
N MET A 110 -15.30 9.85 34.39
CA MET A 110 -14.04 10.29 33.80
C MET A 110 -13.58 9.31 32.73
N ASP A 111 -13.03 9.85 31.64
CA ASP A 111 -12.30 9.06 30.68
C ASP A 111 -10.96 8.59 31.28
N HIS A 112 -10.55 7.36 30.95
CA HIS A 112 -9.37 6.68 31.50
C HIS A 112 -8.03 7.42 31.33
N PHE A 113 -7.93 8.39 30.44
CA PHE A 113 -6.72 9.23 30.27
C PHE A 113 -6.75 10.54 31.07
N ALA A 114 -7.87 10.93 31.69
CA ALA A 114 -7.97 12.15 32.49
C ALA A 114 -7.51 11.89 33.94
N THR A 115 -6.24 11.49 34.13
CA THR A 115 -5.78 10.85 35.38
C THR A 115 -5.35 11.79 36.51
N ILE A 116 -4.81 12.99 36.26
CA ILE A 116 -4.30 13.85 37.34
C ILE A 116 -5.42 14.55 38.15
N PRO A 117 -6.56 14.97 37.56
CA PRO A 117 -7.68 15.53 38.33
C PRO A 117 -8.19 14.55 39.42
N CYS A 118 -8.04 13.23 39.22
CA CYS A 118 -8.40 12.22 40.22
C CYS A 118 -7.57 12.30 41.52
N VAL A 119 -6.28 12.64 41.43
CA VAL A 119 -5.39 12.70 42.60
C VAL A 119 -5.71 13.94 43.43
N GLU A 120 -5.94 15.08 42.78
CA GLU A 120 -6.16 16.36 43.46
C GLU A 120 -7.60 16.55 43.98
N LEU A 121 -8.62 16.09 43.24
CA LEU A 121 -10.02 16.40 43.57
C LEU A 121 -10.76 15.29 44.33
N SER A 122 -10.28 14.04 44.23
CA SER A 122 -11.01 12.86 44.75
C SER A 122 -10.26 12.09 45.85
N GLY A 123 -9.06 12.54 46.24
CA GLY A 123 -8.24 11.85 47.24
C GLY A 123 -7.80 10.45 46.80
N CYS A 124 -7.62 10.24 45.50
CA CYS A 124 -7.15 8.97 44.97
C CYS A 124 -5.66 8.76 45.29
N PRO A 125 -5.22 7.53 45.63
CA PRO A 125 -3.80 7.21 45.76
C PRO A 125 -3.03 7.48 44.46
N PRO A 126 -1.72 7.77 44.55
CA PRO A 126 -0.88 8.02 43.38
C PRO A 126 -0.90 6.84 42.40
N LEU A 127 -0.68 7.12 41.11
CA LEU A 127 -0.54 6.10 40.08
C LEU A 127 0.56 5.10 40.48
N GLN A 128 0.27 3.81 40.29
CA GLN A 128 1.27 2.76 40.49
C GLN A 128 2.38 2.90 39.46
N GLU A 129 3.62 2.57 39.86
CA GLU A 129 4.78 2.58 38.97
C GLU A 129 4.47 1.79 37.68
N ASN A 130 4.75 2.39 36.52
CA ASN A 130 4.49 1.84 35.18
C ASN A 130 3.02 1.63 34.78
N LYS A 131 2.04 2.20 35.50
CA LYS A 131 0.63 2.22 35.07
C LYS A 131 0.18 3.62 34.68
N PHE A 132 -0.23 3.77 33.42
CA PHE A 132 -0.81 5.00 32.86
C PHE A 132 -2.33 5.11 33.06
N MET A 133 -2.97 4.11 33.64
CA MET A 133 -4.43 4.05 33.83
C MET A 133 -4.79 3.73 35.27
N TYR A 134 -5.83 4.39 35.78
CA TYR A 134 -6.37 4.15 37.11
C TYR A 134 -7.64 3.29 37.02
N THR A 135 -7.63 2.09 37.62
CA THR A 135 -8.87 1.33 37.84
C THR A 135 -9.53 1.89 39.10
N HIS A 136 -10.65 2.58 38.94
CA HIS A 136 -11.29 3.27 40.04
C HIS A 136 -11.89 2.28 41.04
N LYS A 137 -11.71 2.53 42.35
CA LYS A 137 -12.23 1.66 43.41
C LYS A 137 -13.76 1.59 43.51
N TYR A 138 -14.48 2.53 42.87
CA TYR A 138 -15.93 2.62 42.95
C TYR A 138 -16.59 1.84 41.81
N LEU A 139 -16.39 2.30 40.58
CA LEU A 139 -16.98 1.67 39.40
C LEU A 139 -16.12 1.98 38.17
N ASN A 140 -15.98 0.99 37.28
CA ASN A 140 -15.35 1.13 35.97
C ASN A 140 -16.32 0.61 34.92
N ILE A 141 -16.40 1.31 33.79
CA ILE A 141 -17.33 0.98 32.72
C ILE A 141 -16.55 0.92 31.41
N TYR A 142 -16.83 -0.07 30.58
CA TYR A 142 -16.32 -0.12 29.21
C TYR A 142 -17.36 -0.69 28.25
N GLY A 143 -17.29 -0.24 26.99
CA GLY A 143 -18.13 -0.73 25.89
C GLY A 143 -17.33 -1.64 24.96
N TYR A 144 -17.64 -2.93 24.97
CA TYR A 144 -17.05 -3.91 24.06
C TYR A 144 -17.98 -5.13 23.89
N PRO A 145 -18.21 -5.64 22.66
CA PRO A 145 -19.11 -6.76 22.42
C PRO A 145 -18.69 -8.02 23.18
N LEU A 146 -19.65 -8.75 23.74
CA LEU A 146 -19.40 -9.95 24.54
C LEU A 146 -18.57 -10.98 23.78
N GLU A 147 -18.89 -11.15 22.50
CA GLU A 147 -18.29 -12.12 21.58
C GLU A 147 -16.83 -11.81 21.26
N LEU A 148 -16.45 -10.53 21.34
CA LEU A 148 -15.08 -10.07 21.15
C LEU A 148 -14.31 -9.98 22.46
N ASP A 149 -14.98 -9.95 23.61
CA ASP A 149 -14.32 -9.81 24.91
C ASP A 149 -13.54 -11.08 25.31
N TYR A 150 -12.70 -10.94 26.33
CA TYR A 150 -11.80 -11.96 26.87
C TYR A 150 -12.33 -12.55 28.18
N LEU A 151 -13.65 -12.54 28.40
CA LEU A 151 -14.24 -12.97 29.68
C LEU A 151 -13.99 -14.44 30.01
N ASP A 152 -13.72 -15.25 29.00
CA ASP A 152 -13.28 -16.64 29.11
C ASP A 152 -11.88 -16.77 29.73
N MET A 153 -10.99 -15.83 29.43
CA MET A 153 -9.61 -15.82 29.95
C MET A 153 -9.41 -14.89 31.14
N ARG A 154 -10.21 -13.83 31.24
CA ARG A 154 -10.08 -12.76 32.23
C ARG A 154 -11.46 -12.38 32.78
N PRO A 155 -11.92 -13.06 33.84
CA PRO A 155 -13.11 -12.65 34.58
C PRO A 155 -13.02 -11.20 35.06
N LEU A 156 -14.14 -10.48 35.05
CA LEU A 156 -14.18 -9.08 35.48
C LEU A 156 -14.18 -8.96 37.01
N PRO A 157 -13.44 -7.98 37.58
CA PRO A 157 -13.62 -7.59 38.97
C PRO A 157 -15.05 -7.10 39.25
N ARG A 158 -15.51 -7.22 40.50
CA ARG A 158 -16.87 -6.84 40.92
C ARG A 158 -17.25 -5.38 40.64
N ASN A 159 -16.26 -4.49 40.58
CA ASN A 159 -16.43 -3.05 40.32
C ASN A 159 -16.23 -2.68 38.83
N VAL A 160 -16.32 -3.65 37.92
CA VAL A 160 -16.23 -3.41 36.47
C VAL A 160 -17.51 -3.89 35.80
N ILE A 161 -18.16 -2.99 35.06
CA ILE A 161 -19.37 -3.28 34.28
C ILE A 161 -19.04 -3.15 32.79
N ARG A 162 -19.36 -4.19 32.04
CA ARG A 162 -19.26 -4.22 30.58
C ARG A 162 -20.62 -3.89 29.96
N PHE A 163 -20.61 -3.10 28.89
CA PHE A 163 -21.74 -2.94 27.97
C PHE A 163 -21.34 -3.46 26.59
N ASP A 164 -22.30 -4.01 25.82
CA ASP A 164 -22.02 -4.47 24.45
C ASP A 164 -21.60 -3.33 23.53
N ASN A 165 -22.22 -2.16 23.71
CA ASN A 165 -21.87 -0.93 23.03
C ASN A 165 -22.35 0.27 23.87
N LEU A 166 -21.75 1.43 23.63
CA LEU A 166 -22.17 2.72 24.20
C LEU A 166 -22.64 3.66 23.10
N LYS A 167 -23.38 3.10 22.13
CA LYS A 167 -23.85 3.83 20.95
C LYS A 167 -24.87 4.91 21.36
N ARG A 168 -24.72 6.10 20.77
CA ARG A 168 -25.69 7.21 20.86
C ARG A 168 -26.92 6.99 19.98
N THR A 169 -28.04 7.61 20.34
CA THR A 169 -29.25 7.58 19.51
C THR A 169 -29.32 8.81 18.59
N GLU A 170 -29.36 8.60 17.28
CA GLU A 170 -29.61 9.66 16.29
C GLU A 170 -31.02 9.47 15.72
N ARG A 171 -32.04 10.11 16.31
CA ARG A 171 -33.45 9.89 15.94
C ARG A 171 -33.92 10.69 14.71
N GLU A 172 -33.29 11.83 14.44
CA GLU A 172 -33.77 12.78 13.42
C GLU A 172 -33.08 12.67 12.06
N LEU A 173 -32.04 11.83 11.97
CA LEU A 173 -31.30 11.62 10.73
C LEU A 173 -31.86 10.41 9.99
N SER A 174 -32.05 10.55 8.68
CA SER A 174 -32.31 9.42 7.78
C SER A 174 -31.28 9.45 6.66
N PHE A 175 -30.88 8.27 6.18
CA PHE A 175 -29.93 8.16 5.08
C PHE A 175 -30.56 7.33 3.97
N GLU A 176 -30.65 7.92 2.78
CA GLU A 176 -31.01 7.21 1.57
C GLU A 176 -29.77 6.90 0.75
N ILE A 177 -29.72 5.72 0.13
CA ILE A 177 -28.64 5.36 -0.78
C ILE A 177 -28.61 6.40 -1.91
N PRO A 178 -27.45 7.04 -2.19
CA PRO A 178 -27.32 8.04 -3.25
C PRO A 178 -27.67 7.48 -4.63
N VAL A 179 -28.32 8.29 -5.48
CA VAL A 179 -28.74 7.91 -6.84
C VAL A 179 -27.62 7.25 -7.66
N PRO A 180 -26.36 7.73 -7.66
CA PRO A 180 -25.27 7.09 -8.42
C PRO A 180 -24.98 5.64 -8.04
N LEU A 181 -25.43 5.21 -6.86
CA LEU A 181 -25.25 3.86 -6.36
C LEU A 181 -26.50 2.99 -6.49
N ARG A 182 -27.73 3.52 -6.47
CA ARG A 182 -28.99 2.75 -6.36
C ARG A 182 -29.09 1.61 -7.39
N ASP A 183 -28.88 1.93 -8.65
CA ASP A 183 -29.12 1.01 -9.78
C ASP A 183 -27.86 0.25 -10.22
N ARG A 184 -26.72 0.50 -9.57
CA ARG A 184 -25.49 -0.22 -9.87
C ARG A 184 -25.53 -1.65 -9.28
N PRO A 185 -25.05 -2.66 -10.01
CA PRO A 185 -24.97 -4.02 -9.50
C PRO A 185 -23.95 -4.13 -8.36
N GLY A 186 -24.08 -5.19 -7.55
CA GLY A 186 -23.12 -5.52 -6.50
C GLY A 186 -23.52 -5.09 -5.08
N LYS A 187 -22.79 -5.65 -4.11
CA LYS A 187 -22.94 -5.40 -2.67
C LYS A 187 -22.62 -3.94 -2.34
N LEU A 188 -23.32 -3.40 -1.34
CA LEU A 188 -23.09 -2.05 -0.83
C LEU A 188 -22.13 -2.11 0.36
N ILE A 189 -21.00 -1.42 0.25
CA ILE A 189 -19.91 -1.50 1.22
C ILE A 189 -19.68 -0.12 1.83
N TYR A 190 -19.55 -0.05 3.16
CA TYR A 190 -19.15 1.17 3.84
C TYR A 190 -17.64 1.19 4.02
N PHE A 191 -16.96 2.27 3.62
CA PHE A 191 -15.52 2.45 3.80
C PHE A 191 -15.22 3.71 4.63
N SER A 192 -14.47 3.53 5.73
CA SER A 192 -14.06 4.64 6.60
C SER A 192 -12.74 4.37 7.33
N MET A 193 -11.75 5.22 7.10
CA MET A 193 -10.49 5.21 7.87
C MET A 193 -10.53 6.11 9.11
N GLY A 194 -11.73 6.57 9.50
CA GLY A 194 -11.91 7.54 10.59
C GLY A 194 -11.32 8.93 10.28
N SER A 195 -11.42 9.84 11.23
CA SER A 195 -10.89 11.21 11.10
C SER A 195 -9.36 11.22 11.01
N MET A 196 -8.67 10.33 11.72
CA MET A 196 -7.21 10.26 11.74
C MET A 196 -6.64 9.54 10.52
N GLY A 197 -7.22 8.42 10.08
CA GLY A 197 -6.74 7.73 8.88
C GLY A 197 -7.09 8.48 7.59
N GLY A 198 -8.21 9.20 7.57
CA GLY A 198 -8.65 9.98 6.41
C GLY A 198 -7.77 11.19 6.05
N VAL A 199 -6.77 11.55 6.88
CA VAL A 199 -5.81 12.61 6.54
C VAL A 199 -4.66 12.12 5.64
N ASP A 200 -4.41 10.81 5.57
CA ASP A 200 -3.41 10.23 4.66
C ASP A 200 -3.99 10.08 3.25
N VAL A 201 -3.97 11.18 2.49
CA VAL A 201 -4.53 11.25 1.14
C VAL A 201 -3.85 10.25 0.20
N LYS A 202 -2.54 10.00 0.36
CA LYS A 202 -1.80 9.02 -0.46
C LYS A 202 -2.36 7.62 -0.24
N ASN A 203 -2.57 7.22 1.02
CA ASN A 203 -3.13 5.91 1.31
C ASN A 203 -4.62 5.82 0.96
N MET A 204 -5.40 6.89 1.16
CA MET A 204 -6.81 6.93 0.74
C MET A 204 -6.95 6.75 -0.77
N LYS A 205 -6.20 7.50 -1.60
CA LYS A 205 -6.19 7.33 -3.06
C LYS A 205 -5.84 5.90 -3.47
N ARG A 206 -4.86 5.29 -2.82
CA ARG A 206 -4.44 3.89 -3.07
C ARG A 206 -5.56 2.88 -2.76
N LEU A 207 -6.21 3.01 -1.60
CA LEU A 207 -7.31 2.11 -1.21
C LEU A 207 -8.52 2.30 -2.12
N ILE A 208 -8.84 3.54 -2.49
CA ILE A 208 -9.90 3.88 -3.45
C ILE A 208 -9.60 3.27 -4.82
N ASP A 209 -8.37 3.39 -5.34
CA ASP A 209 -7.97 2.77 -6.60
C ASP A 209 -8.16 1.24 -6.57
N LEU A 210 -7.77 0.59 -5.46
CA LEU A 210 -7.98 -0.85 -5.29
C LEU A 210 -9.46 -1.23 -5.29
N MET A 211 -10.28 -0.51 -4.53
CA MET A 211 -11.73 -0.77 -4.45
C MET A 211 -12.48 -0.39 -5.74
N SER A 212 -11.95 0.54 -6.53
CA SER A 212 -12.55 0.96 -7.82
C SER A 212 -12.64 -0.18 -8.83
N LYS A 213 -11.74 -1.17 -8.70
CA LYS A 213 -11.67 -2.36 -9.56
C LYS A 213 -12.71 -3.42 -9.20
N SER A 214 -13.44 -3.23 -8.09
CA SER A 214 -14.49 -4.14 -7.65
C SER A 214 -15.82 -3.86 -8.35
N LYS A 215 -16.60 -4.90 -8.61
CA LYS A 215 -18.00 -4.81 -9.05
C LYS A 215 -18.95 -4.27 -7.97
N HIS A 216 -18.46 -4.01 -6.76
CA HIS A 216 -19.25 -3.55 -5.63
C HIS A 216 -19.36 -2.03 -5.57
N ARG A 217 -20.29 -1.55 -4.76
CA ARG A 217 -20.61 -0.13 -4.58
C ARG A 217 -20.15 0.34 -3.22
N PHE A 218 -19.61 1.55 -3.13
CA PHE A 218 -19.01 2.03 -1.89
C PHE A 218 -19.60 3.35 -1.40
N ILE A 219 -19.98 3.41 -0.13
CA ILE A 219 -20.21 4.66 0.59
C ILE A 219 -18.93 5.00 1.35
N VAL A 220 -18.31 6.14 1.05
CA VAL A 220 -16.99 6.51 1.54
C VAL A 220 -17.06 7.70 2.51
N SER A 221 -16.55 7.51 3.73
CA SER A 221 -16.22 8.63 4.62
C SER A 221 -14.85 9.20 4.21
N LYS A 222 -14.85 10.33 3.49
CA LYS A 222 -13.63 10.88 2.87
C LYS A 222 -12.63 11.50 3.86
N GLY A 223 -13.08 11.87 5.06
CA GLY A 223 -12.23 12.46 6.09
C GLY A 223 -11.86 13.92 5.83
N PRO A 224 -11.02 14.53 6.70
CA PRO A 224 -10.80 15.99 6.70
C PRO A 224 -10.26 16.55 5.38
N LYS A 225 -9.42 15.79 4.68
CA LYS A 225 -8.79 16.17 3.41
C LYS A 225 -9.58 15.72 2.17
N HIS A 226 -10.91 15.60 2.31
CA HIS A 226 -11.80 15.09 1.26
C HIS A 226 -11.74 15.83 -0.07
N SER A 227 -11.36 17.11 -0.10
CA SER A 227 -11.26 17.90 -1.33
C SER A 227 -10.00 17.60 -2.16
N GLU A 228 -9.03 16.84 -1.62
CA GLU A 228 -7.75 16.54 -2.31
C GLU A 228 -7.83 15.35 -3.27
N TYR A 229 -9.00 14.71 -3.38
CA TYR A 229 -9.23 13.54 -4.24
C TYR A 229 -10.69 13.33 -4.61
N GLU A 230 -10.89 12.73 -5.77
CA GLU A 230 -12.20 12.34 -6.29
C GLU A 230 -12.49 10.86 -6.08
N LEU A 231 -13.78 10.53 -6.12
CA LEU A 231 -14.27 9.16 -5.99
C LEU A 231 -14.62 8.60 -7.37
N PRO A 232 -14.24 7.35 -7.68
CA PRO A 232 -14.67 6.66 -8.88
C PRO A 232 -16.17 6.46 -8.91
N ASP A 233 -16.67 6.20 -10.11
CA ASP A 233 -18.06 5.95 -10.44
C ASP A 233 -18.80 4.95 -9.53
N ASN A 234 -18.14 3.88 -9.08
CA ASN A 234 -18.75 2.89 -8.18
C ASN A 234 -18.81 3.34 -6.71
N MET A 235 -18.51 4.59 -6.42
CA MET A 235 -18.44 5.14 -5.06
C MET A 235 -19.20 6.45 -4.94
N TRP A 236 -19.71 6.72 -3.74
CA TRP A 236 -20.21 8.02 -3.33
C TRP A 236 -19.69 8.33 -1.93
N GLY A 237 -19.41 9.59 -1.63
CA GLY A 237 -18.91 9.93 -0.30
C GLY A 237 -18.85 11.43 -0.04
N GLN A 238 -18.77 11.77 1.25
CA GLN A 238 -18.65 13.13 1.76
C GLN A 238 -17.53 13.18 2.81
N GLN A 239 -17.17 14.38 3.27
CA GLN A 239 -16.18 14.57 4.34
C GLN A 239 -16.45 13.66 5.55
N SER A 240 -17.71 13.66 6.01
CA SER A 240 -18.24 12.78 7.04
C SER A 240 -19.61 12.30 6.57
N VAL A 241 -20.00 11.09 6.96
CA VAL A 241 -21.27 10.48 6.59
C VAL A 241 -21.95 9.89 7.84
N PRO A 242 -23.29 9.78 7.89
CA PRO A 242 -24.01 9.33 9.08
C PRO A 242 -23.86 7.81 9.28
N GLN A 243 -22.72 7.38 9.86
CA GLN A 243 -22.31 5.98 10.00
C GLN A 243 -23.44 5.10 10.59
N LEU A 244 -24.11 5.54 11.66
CA LEU A 244 -25.17 4.78 12.31
C LEU A 244 -26.40 4.53 11.42
N HIS A 245 -26.65 5.39 10.45
CA HIS A 245 -27.76 5.26 9.48
C HIS A 245 -27.34 4.48 8.22
N ILE A 246 -26.05 4.43 7.93
CA ILE A 246 -25.49 3.66 6.82
C ILE A 246 -25.32 2.20 7.21
N LEU A 247 -24.86 1.93 8.43
CA LEU A 247 -24.54 0.57 8.89
C LEU A 247 -25.67 -0.44 8.68
N PRO A 248 -26.97 -0.16 8.92
CA PRO A 248 -28.05 -1.11 8.63
C PRO A 248 -28.14 -1.52 7.15
N LEU A 249 -27.81 -0.61 6.24
CA LEU A 249 -28.05 -0.73 4.80
C LEU A 249 -26.93 -1.47 4.05
N VAL A 250 -25.74 -1.55 4.63
CA VAL A 250 -24.56 -2.11 3.96
C VAL A 250 -24.42 -3.61 4.20
N ASP A 251 -23.73 -4.28 3.28
CA ASP A 251 -23.39 -5.70 3.35
C ASP A 251 -22.05 -5.96 4.08
N LEU A 252 -21.13 -4.99 4.07
CA LEU A 252 -19.78 -5.11 4.65
C LEU A 252 -19.25 -3.73 5.07
N VAL A 253 -18.40 -3.71 6.09
CA VAL A 253 -17.66 -2.51 6.53
C VAL A 253 -16.16 -2.69 6.35
N ILE A 254 -15.50 -1.73 5.70
CA ILE A 254 -14.05 -1.62 5.64
C ILE A 254 -13.65 -0.45 6.55
N THR A 255 -12.90 -0.75 7.61
CA THR A 255 -12.61 0.23 8.68
C THR A 255 -11.16 0.17 9.13
N HIS A 256 -10.63 1.29 9.64
CA HIS A 256 -9.36 1.31 10.37
C HIS A 256 -9.38 0.61 11.74
N GLY A 257 -10.54 0.17 12.24
CA GLY A 257 -10.61 -0.61 13.48
C GLY A 257 -10.66 0.18 14.79
N GLY A 258 -11.00 1.48 14.75
CA GLY A 258 -11.31 2.23 15.97
C GLY A 258 -12.50 1.64 16.71
N ASN A 259 -12.42 1.61 18.05
CA ASN A 259 -13.36 0.85 18.90
C ASN A 259 -14.85 1.21 18.68
N ASN A 260 -15.18 2.50 18.49
CA ASN A 260 -16.55 2.92 18.19
C ASN A 260 -17.08 2.28 16.90
N THR A 261 -16.31 2.33 15.80
CA THR A 261 -16.74 1.70 14.55
C THR A 261 -16.82 0.18 14.67
N ILE A 262 -15.90 -0.46 15.40
CA ILE A 262 -15.96 -1.92 15.65
C ILE A 262 -17.25 -2.29 16.38
N THR A 263 -17.51 -1.65 17.52
CA THR A 263 -18.69 -1.94 18.35
C THR A 263 -20.00 -1.64 17.61
N GLU A 264 -20.08 -0.53 16.88
CA GLU A 264 -21.27 -0.18 16.08
C GLU A 264 -21.48 -1.16 14.91
N THR A 265 -20.41 -1.58 14.23
CA THR A 265 -20.48 -2.57 13.15
C THR A 265 -20.97 -3.92 13.67
N PHE A 266 -20.48 -4.32 14.83
CA PHE A 266 -20.88 -5.56 15.50
C PHE A 266 -22.35 -5.51 15.95
N TYR A 267 -22.79 -4.37 16.50
CA TYR A 267 -24.19 -4.16 16.89
C TYR A 267 -25.17 -4.37 15.73
N PHE A 268 -24.80 -3.95 14.51
CA PHE A 268 -25.61 -4.17 13.30
C PHE A 268 -25.33 -5.51 12.59
N GLY A 269 -24.52 -6.39 13.19
CA GLY A 269 -24.24 -7.73 12.69
C GLY A 269 -23.54 -7.75 11.34
N LYS A 270 -22.68 -6.75 11.04
CA LYS A 270 -22.02 -6.64 9.73
C LYS A 270 -20.63 -7.27 9.74
N PRO A 271 -20.27 -8.06 8.70
CA PRO A 271 -18.90 -8.52 8.52
C PRO A 271 -17.98 -7.34 8.20
N MET A 272 -16.69 -7.45 8.57
CA MET A 272 -15.75 -6.35 8.39
C MET A 272 -14.37 -6.75 7.90
N ILE A 273 -13.75 -5.82 7.17
CA ILE A 273 -12.31 -5.83 6.85
C ILE A 273 -11.67 -4.71 7.67
N VAL A 274 -10.71 -5.07 8.51
CA VAL A 274 -10.04 -4.13 9.42
C VAL A 274 -8.64 -3.81 8.91
N LEU A 275 -8.39 -2.52 8.69
CA LEU A 275 -7.16 -1.91 8.19
C LEU A 275 -6.48 -1.09 9.30
N PRO A 276 -5.93 -1.72 10.36
CA PRO A 276 -5.45 -1.01 11.54
C PRO A 276 -4.26 -0.11 11.22
N LEU A 277 -4.22 1.05 11.88
CA LEU A 277 -3.16 2.05 11.71
C LEU A 277 -2.19 2.07 12.90
N PHE A 278 -2.71 2.11 14.13
CA PHE A 278 -1.90 2.22 15.34
C PHE A 278 -2.68 1.83 16.62
N ALA A 279 -1.95 1.68 17.73
CA ALA A 279 -2.49 1.44 19.07
C ALA A 279 -3.53 0.30 19.13
N ASP A 280 -4.63 0.51 19.86
CA ASP A 280 -5.71 -0.43 20.13
C ASP A 280 -6.40 -0.94 18.85
N GLN A 281 -6.30 -0.22 17.73
CA GLN A 281 -6.83 -0.67 16.44
C GLN A 281 -6.17 -1.98 16.00
N LEU A 282 -4.88 -2.16 16.30
CA LEU A 282 -4.16 -3.40 15.99
C LEU A 282 -4.73 -4.59 16.76
N ASP A 283 -5.04 -4.38 18.04
CA ASP A 283 -5.62 -5.39 18.92
C ASP A 283 -7.07 -5.71 18.52
N ASN A 284 -7.87 -4.67 18.21
CA ASN A 284 -9.23 -4.84 17.69
C ASN A 284 -9.25 -5.64 16.39
N ALA A 285 -8.35 -5.31 15.45
CA ALA A 285 -8.25 -6.02 14.19
C ALA A 285 -7.89 -7.50 14.38
N GLN A 286 -6.94 -7.78 15.28
CA GLN A 286 -6.55 -9.15 15.60
C GLN A 286 -7.73 -9.90 16.23
N ARG A 287 -8.42 -9.29 17.19
CA ARG A 287 -9.52 -9.95 17.90
C ARG A 287 -10.70 -10.28 16.99
N VAL A 288 -11.04 -9.38 16.07
CA VAL A 288 -12.07 -9.61 15.04
C VAL A 288 -11.72 -10.81 14.15
N GLU A 289 -10.45 -10.94 13.77
CA GLU A 289 -9.97 -12.06 12.96
C GLU A 289 -9.95 -13.38 13.74
N ASP A 290 -9.43 -13.39 14.98
CA ASP A 290 -9.37 -14.57 15.85
C ASP A 290 -10.76 -15.18 16.11
N LYS A 291 -11.77 -14.31 16.23
CA LYS A 291 -13.17 -14.71 16.45
C LYS A 291 -13.93 -15.01 15.16
N GLY A 292 -13.31 -14.85 14.00
CA GLY A 292 -13.90 -15.17 12.70
C GLY A 292 -14.98 -14.19 12.21
N PHE A 293 -15.08 -12.99 12.81
CA PHE A 293 -16.08 -11.98 12.45
C PHE A 293 -15.62 -11.00 11.36
N GLY A 294 -14.37 -11.12 10.90
CA GLY A 294 -13.81 -10.30 9.86
C GLY A 294 -12.40 -10.72 9.45
N LYS A 295 -11.76 -9.88 8.64
CA LYS A 295 -10.37 -10.07 8.17
C LYS A 295 -9.49 -8.90 8.54
N ARG A 296 -8.25 -9.18 8.93
CA ARG A 296 -7.23 -8.15 9.16
C ARG A 296 -6.36 -8.00 7.91
N LEU A 297 -6.35 -6.78 7.38
CA LEU A 297 -5.50 -6.40 6.26
C LEU A 297 -4.57 -5.26 6.65
N ASN A 298 -3.36 -5.23 6.09
CA ASN A 298 -2.47 -4.11 6.34
C ASN A 298 -2.91 -2.88 5.53
N ALA A 299 -3.27 -1.80 6.22
CA ALA A 299 -3.78 -0.56 5.65
C ALA A 299 -2.88 0.07 4.58
N TYR A 300 -1.57 -0.22 4.60
CA TYR A 300 -0.58 0.39 3.73
C TYR A 300 0.10 -0.60 2.78
N LYS A 301 -0.06 -1.91 2.99
CA LYS A 301 0.68 -2.96 2.26
C LYS A 301 -0.21 -3.81 1.37
N CYS A 302 -1.50 -3.90 1.64
CA CYS A 302 -2.37 -4.84 0.94
C CYS A 302 -2.25 -4.67 -0.58
N SER A 303 -1.67 -5.69 -1.21
CA SER A 303 -1.57 -5.85 -2.66
C SER A 303 -2.79 -6.62 -3.18
N LEU A 304 -3.03 -6.57 -4.49
CA LEU A 304 -4.10 -7.35 -5.10
C LEU A 304 -3.91 -8.86 -4.83
N ALA A 305 -2.67 -9.37 -4.89
CA ALA A 305 -2.39 -10.78 -4.59
C ALA A 305 -2.74 -11.13 -3.14
N GLU A 306 -2.35 -10.31 -2.17
CA GLU A 306 -2.70 -10.53 -0.75
C GLU A 306 -4.22 -10.45 -0.54
N VAL A 307 -4.90 -9.51 -1.20
CA VAL A 307 -6.37 -9.41 -1.16
C VAL A 307 -7.04 -10.66 -1.75
N LEU A 308 -6.55 -11.13 -2.90
CA LEU A 308 -7.07 -12.34 -3.55
C LEU A 308 -6.86 -13.59 -2.68
N ILE A 309 -5.64 -13.76 -2.15
CA ILE A 309 -5.31 -14.87 -1.24
C ILE A 309 -6.21 -14.84 0.00
N GLN A 310 -6.37 -13.67 0.62
CA GLN A 310 -7.25 -13.53 1.79
C GLN A 310 -8.74 -13.70 1.47
N ALA A 311 -9.16 -13.41 0.24
CA ALA A 311 -10.50 -13.68 -0.24
C ALA A 311 -10.73 -15.16 -0.60
N GLY A 312 -9.73 -16.03 -0.37
CA GLY A 312 -9.81 -17.47 -0.63
C GLY A 312 -9.49 -17.87 -2.06
N HIS A 313 -9.02 -16.94 -2.90
CA HIS A 313 -8.53 -17.25 -4.23
C HIS A 313 -7.11 -17.82 -4.16
N THR A 314 -6.79 -18.74 -5.07
CA THR A 314 -5.43 -19.27 -5.21
C THR A 314 -4.63 -18.39 -6.18
N VAL A 315 -3.51 -17.84 -5.72
CA VAL A 315 -2.55 -17.14 -6.59
C VAL A 315 -1.30 -17.99 -6.71
N SER A 316 -0.96 -18.37 -7.95
CA SER A 316 0.22 -19.18 -8.26
C SER A 316 1.16 -18.46 -9.21
N PHE A 317 2.47 -18.62 -9.01
CA PHE A 317 3.52 -18.12 -9.90
C PHE A 317 4.31 -19.29 -10.49
N ALA A 318 4.20 -19.47 -11.81
CA ALA A 318 5.04 -20.39 -12.56
C ALA A 318 6.39 -19.72 -12.86
N THR A 319 7.47 -20.28 -12.34
CA THR A 319 8.82 -19.72 -12.45
C THR A 319 9.86 -20.83 -12.31
N ASN A 320 11.11 -20.55 -12.64
CA ASN A 320 12.15 -21.55 -12.48
C ASN A 320 12.58 -21.71 -11.01
N ASP A 321 13.16 -22.86 -10.69
CA ASP A 321 13.58 -23.30 -9.35
C ASP A 321 14.48 -22.31 -8.57
N GLN A 322 15.14 -21.33 -9.22
CA GLN A 322 15.92 -20.29 -8.51
C GLN A 322 15.07 -19.38 -7.61
N TRP A 323 13.77 -19.35 -7.86
CA TRP A 323 12.79 -18.57 -7.09
C TRP A 323 12.19 -19.34 -5.93
N GLU A 324 12.59 -20.58 -5.69
CA GLU A 324 12.10 -21.40 -4.59
C GLU A 324 12.16 -20.65 -3.25
N GLY A 325 11.02 -20.59 -2.57
CA GLY A 325 10.82 -19.95 -1.28
C GLY A 325 10.78 -18.42 -1.30
N ARG A 326 11.01 -17.76 -2.44
CA ARG A 326 11.06 -16.28 -2.51
C ARG A 326 9.68 -15.62 -2.49
N LEU A 327 8.66 -16.33 -2.98
CA LEU A 327 7.28 -15.88 -3.10
C LEU A 327 6.35 -16.51 -2.04
N THR A 328 6.69 -17.69 -1.52
CA THR A 328 5.90 -18.38 -0.48
C THR A 328 5.67 -17.53 0.77
N LYS A 329 6.65 -16.68 1.15
CA LYS A 329 6.52 -15.72 2.26
C LYS A 329 5.39 -14.69 2.09
N TYR A 330 4.82 -14.56 0.89
CA TYR A 330 3.66 -13.72 0.59
C TYR A 330 2.36 -14.52 0.45
N GLY A 331 2.36 -15.81 0.77
CA GLY A 331 1.21 -16.70 0.56
C GLY A 331 0.96 -17.07 -0.90
N ILE A 332 1.89 -16.73 -1.81
CA ILE A 332 1.82 -17.08 -3.23
C ILE A 332 2.34 -18.51 -3.40
N LYS A 333 1.57 -19.35 -4.10
CA LYS A 333 1.99 -20.70 -4.45
C LYS A 333 3.03 -20.64 -5.57
N GLU A 334 4.17 -21.28 -5.39
CA GLU A 334 5.21 -21.40 -6.42
C GLU A 334 4.99 -22.68 -7.23
N LEU A 335 5.05 -22.57 -8.56
CA LEU A 335 5.03 -23.68 -9.50
C LEU A 335 6.38 -23.69 -10.21
N LEU A 336 7.28 -24.56 -9.74
CA LEU A 336 8.69 -24.53 -10.13
C LEU A 336 8.96 -25.48 -11.30
N PHE A 337 9.67 -24.99 -12.31
CA PHE A 337 10.28 -25.83 -13.34
C PHE A 337 11.82 -25.74 -13.28
N THR A 338 12.48 -26.83 -13.64
CA THR A 338 13.95 -26.89 -13.67
C THR A 338 14.43 -26.78 -15.11
N ASP A 339 15.35 -25.86 -15.36
CA ASP A 339 16.11 -25.84 -16.61
C ASP A 339 17.20 -26.93 -16.55
N PRO A 340 17.09 -28.02 -17.33
CA PRO A 340 18.03 -29.15 -17.26
C PRO A 340 19.43 -28.79 -17.75
N ASP A 341 19.56 -27.78 -18.61
CA ASP A 341 20.83 -27.38 -19.23
C ASP A 341 21.59 -26.34 -18.39
N ARG A 342 20.95 -25.80 -17.34
CA ARG A 342 21.57 -24.79 -16.48
C ARG A 342 22.61 -25.40 -15.54
N PRO A 343 23.85 -24.89 -15.53
CA PRO A 343 24.86 -25.32 -14.56
C PRO A 343 24.42 -25.03 -13.12
N LYS A 344 24.31 -26.08 -12.27
CA LYS A 344 23.87 -25.93 -10.86
C LYS A 344 24.89 -25.24 -9.94
N ASN A 345 26.16 -25.23 -10.33
CA ASN A 345 27.26 -24.71 -9.50
C ASN A 345 27.62 -23.25 -9.80
N ILE A 346 26.87 -22.59 -10.70
CA ILE A 346 27.13 -21.21 -11.11
C ILE A 346 25.89 -20.39 -10.76
N ASP A 347 26.10 -19.19 -10.24
CA ASP A 347 25.01 -18.24 -10.04
C ASP A 347 24.27 -18.00 -11.37
N PRO A 348 22.93 -18.17 -11.43
CA PRO A 348 22.18 -18.09 -12.69
C PRO A 348 22.33 -16.74 -13.40
N GLU A 349 22.38 -15.65 -12.65
CA GLU A 349 22.54 -14.30 -13.21
C GLU A 349 23.97 -14.08 -13.72
N ALA A 350 24.97 -14.66 -13.04
CA ALA A 350 26.35 -14.71 -13.54
C ALA A 350 26.46 -15.48 -14.85
N HIS A 351 25.89 -16.68 -14.91
CA HIS A 351 25.91 -17.53 -16.11
C HIS A 351 25.27 -16.82 -17.32
N PHE A 352 24.11 -16.21 -17.11
CA PHE A 352 23.41 -15.47 -18.16
C PHE A 352 24.17 -14.20 -18.58
N GLY A 353 24.72 -13.43 -17.64
CA GLY A 353 25.54 -12.26 -17.94
C GLY A 353 26.81 -12.60 -18.74
N GLU A 354 27.49 -13.69 -18.40
CA GLU A 354 28.67 -14.17 -19.14
C GLU A 354 28.33 -14.57 -20.58
N MET A 355 27.18 -15.22 -20.78
CA MET A 355 26.67 -15.54 -22.10
C MET A 355 26.45 -14.26 -22.93
N LEU A 356 25.85 -13.22 -22.34
CA LEU A 356 25.62 -11.94 -23.02
C LEU A 356 26.92 -11.19 -23.35
N ILE A 357 27.93 -11.27 -22.47
CA ILE A 357 29.27 -10.72 -22.74
C ILE A 357 29.91 -11.46 -23.92
N LYS A 358 29.88 -12.80 -23.91
CA LYS A 358 30.43 -13.64 -24.99
C LYS A 358 29.77 -13.35 -26.34
N GLN A 359 28.47 -13.04 -26.34
CA GLN A 359 27.72 -12.63 -27.53
C GLN A 359 28.00 -11.18 -27.97
N GLY A 360 28.65 -10.37 -27.13
CA GLY A 360 28.88 -8.94 -27.37
C GLY A 360 27.64 -8.06 -27.16
N THR A 361 26.59 -8.59 -26.54
CA THR A 361 25.37 -7.84 -26.21
C THR A 361 25.64 -6.79 -25.14
N ILE A 362 26.47 -7.16 -24.15
CA ILE A 362 27.01 -6.28 -23.11
C ILE A 362 28.55 -6.41 -23.07
N GLY A 363 29.24 -5.54 -22.33
CA GLY A 363 30.70 -5.55 -22.24
C GLY A 363 31.44 -4.94 -23.45
N THR A 364 30.74 -4.20 -24.30
CA THR A 364 31.27 -3.55 -25.51
C THR A 364 30.78 -2.12 -25.61
N ASP A 365 31.57 -1.25 -26.22
CA ASP A 365 31.24 0.16 -26.52
C ASP A 365 30.48 0.36 -27.85
N MET A 366 30.12 -0.73 -28.54
CA MET A 366 29.33 -0.69 -29.77
C MET A 366 28.01 0.05 -29.59
N THR A 367 27.70 0.93 -30.54
CA THR A 367 26.39 1.56 -30.69
C THR A 367 25.29 0.52 -30.94
N PRO A 368 24.02 0.85 -30.68
CA PRO A 368 22.90 -0.05 -30.99
C PRO A 368 22.89 -0.52 -32.46
N LEU A 369 23.28 0.34 -33.41
CA LEU A 369 23.33 0.01 -34.83
C LEU A 369 24.47 -0.96 -35.16
N GLU A 370 25.66 -0.79 -34.57
CA GLU A 370 26.78 -1.72 -34.73
C GLU A 370 26.46 -3.08 -34.13
N LYS A 371 25.76 -3.11 -32.98
CA LYS A 371 25.29 -4.36 -32.37
C LYS A 371 24.36 -5.12 -33.30
N LEU A 372 23.39 -4.45 -33.93
CA LEU A 372 22.50 -5.08 -34.92
C LEU A 372 23.28 -5.71 -36.09
N ARG A 373 24.32 -5.03 -36.58
CA ARG A 373 25.13 -5.50 -37.71
C ARG A 373 26.03 -6.68 -37.36
N LYS A 374 26.46 -6.79 -36.10
CA LYS A 374 27.39 -7.84 -35.63
C LYS A 374 26.68 -9.03 -34.99
N ILE A 375 25.59 -8.78 -34.28
CA ILE A 375 24.79 -9.76 -33.57
C ILE A 375 23.51 -9.92 -34.38
N LYS A 376 23.37 -11.05 -35.11
CA LYS A 376 22.10 -11.36 -35.78
C LYS A 376 20.96 -11.30 -34.74
N VAL A 377 19.94 -10.50 -35.03
CA VAL A 377 18.81 -10.30 -34.12
C VAL A 377 17.90 -11.51 -34.20
N GLY A 378 17.69 -12.14 -33.05
CA GLY A 378 17.11 -13.47 -33.01
C GLY A 378 18.18 -14.48 -33.43
N SER A 379 18.63 -15.29 -32.49
CA SER A 379 19.41 -16.49 -32.83
C SER A 379 18.47 -17.70 -32.79
N PHE A 380 18.86 -18.81 -33.41
CA PHE A 380 18.12 -20.09 -33.36
C PHE A 380 17.74 -20.51 -31.93
N ARG A 381 18.58 -20.12 -30.95
CA ARG A 381 18.35 -20.32 -29.51
C ARG A 381 17.06 -19.67 -29.00
N ASN A 382 16.58 -18.60 -29.62
CA ASN A 382 15.33 -17.93 -29.19
C ASN A 382 14.09 -18.76 -29.55
N THR A 383 14.07 -19.40 -30.73
CA THR A 383 12.96 -20.27 -31.14
C THR A 383 12.88 -21.53 -30.28
N GLU A 384 14.03 -22.18 -30.02
CA GLU A 384 14.14 -23.32 -29.10
C GLU A 384 13.64 -22.96 -27.70
N MET A 385 14.04 -21.81 -27.18
CA MET A 385 13.61 -21.32 -25.86
C MET A 385 12.08 -21.15 -25.78
N PHE A 386 11.44 -20.62 -26.83
CA PHE A 386 9.98 -20.50 -26.87
C PHE A 386 9.27 -21.85 -26.93
N ILE A 387 9.80 -22.79 -27.71
CA ILE A 387 9.26 -24.15 -27.82
C ILE A 387 9.41 -24.88 -26.47
N GLN A 388 10.54 -24.71 -25.78
CA GLN A 388 10.75 -25.32 -24.48
C GLN A 388 9.82 -24.72 -23.43
N ALA A 389 9.62 -23.40 -23.41
CA ALA A 389 8.69 -22.74 -22.51
C ALA A 389 7.24 -23.29 -22.65
N ASP A 390 6.80 -23.61 -23.87
CA ASP A 390 5.50 -24.26 -24.09
C ASP A 390 5.40 -25.64 -23.43
N LYS A 391 6.46 -26.45 -23.50
CA LYS A 391 6.49 -27.75 -22.83
C LYS A 391 6.42 -27.60 -21.31
N ASP A 392 7.28 -26.75 -20.76
CA ASP A 392 7.37 -26.53 -19.31
C ASP A 392 6.04 -26.01 -18.74
N ILE A 393 5.41 -25.05 -19.43
CA ILE A 393 4.13 -24.48 -19.02
C ILE A 393 3.00 -25.50 -19.20
N THR A 394 3.01 -26.30 -20.27
CA THR A 394 2.03 -27.38 -20.47
C THR A 394 2.08 -28.40 -19.33
N GLU A 395 3.29 -28.87 -18.98
CA GLU A 395 3.49 -29.81 -17.89
C GLU A 395 3.04 -29.21 -16.55
N LEU A 396 3.43 -27.96 -16.26
CA LEU A 396 3.02 -27.27 -15.04
C LEU A 396 1.51 -27.08 -14.94
N LEU A 397 0.86 -26.63 -16.02
CA LEU A 397 -0.58 -26.38 -16.02
C LEU A 397 -1.38 -27.69 -15.90
N ALA A 398 -0.82 -28.84 -16.28
CA ALA A 398 -1.42 -30.14 -16.03
C ALA A 398 -1.41 -30.55 -14.54
N THR A 399 -0.54 -29.94 -13.71
CA THR A 399 -0.44 -30.25 -12.27
C THR A 399 -1.40 -29.44 -11.38
N ILE A 400 -2.12 -28.47 -11.93
CA ILE A 400 -2.98 -27.57 -11.17
C ILE A 400 -4.43 -27.57 -11.70
N PRO A 401 -5.42 -27.19 -10.87
CA PRO A 401 -6.75 -26.87 -11.37
C PRO A 401 -6.69 -25.78 -12.45
N LYS A 402 -7.60 -25.86 -13.43
CA LYS A 402 -7.69 -24.87 -14.52
C LYS A 402 -7.80 -23.45 -13.94
N PRO A 403 -6.87 -22.52 -14.25
CA PRO A 403 -6.93 -21.17 -13.70
C PRO A 403 -8.06 -20.34 -14.35
N ASP A 404 -8.60 -19.39 -13.59
CA ASP A 404 -9.61 -18.45 -14.08
C ASP A 404 -9.02 -17.35 -14.98
N VAL A 405 -7.74 -17.03 -14.79
CA VAL A 405 -6.99 -16.04 -15.58
C VAL A 405 -5.51 -16.43 -15.61
N ILE A 406 -4.85 -16.19 -16.73
CA ILE A 406 -3.40 -16.33 -16.87
C ILE A 406 -2.78 -14.94 -17.03
N VAL A 407 -1.76 -14.63 -16.23
CA VAL A 407 -0.95 -13.41 -16.36
C VAL A 407 0.43 -13.82 -16.88
N MET A 408 0.83 -13.31 -18.03
CA MET A 408 2.02 -13.76 -18.75
C MET A 408 2.97 -12.60 -19.04
N ASP A 409 4.19 -12.67 -18.52
CA ASP A 409 5.32 -11.81 -18.90
C ASP A 409 6.29 -12.63 -19.77
N HIS A 410 6.02 -12.69 -21.06
CA HIS A 410 6.74 -13.55 -22.01
C HIS A 410 6.92 -12.83 -23.35
N PHE A 411 7.92 -13.22 -24.14
CA PHE A 411 8.22 -12.56 -25.43
C PHE A 411 7.36 -13.07 -26.60
N GLY A 412 6.71 -14.24 -26.46
CA GLY A 412 5.91 -14.87 -27.51
C GLY A 412 4.69 -15.61 -26.98
N ALA A 413 3.69 -15.83 -27.83
CA ALA A 413 2.46 -16.55 -27.49
C ALA A 413 2.77 -18.02 -27.33
N ILE A 414 2.11 -18.69 -26.39
CA ILE A 414 2.45 -20.07 -26.00
C ILE A 414 1.27 -20.95 -26.41
N PRO A 415 1.45 -21.95 -27.31
CA PRO A 415 0.34 -22.70 -27.88
C PRO A 415 -0.67 -23.21 -26.86
N TYR A 416 -0.20 -23.83 -25.78
CA TYR A 416 -1.10 -24.34 -24.74
C TYR A 416 -1.95 -23.23 -24.11
N VAL A 417 -1.33 -22.10 -23.78
CA VAL A 417 -2.01 -20.93 -23.20
C VAL A 417 -3.06 -20.40 -24.18
N GLU A 418 -2.72 -20.32 -25.46
CA GLU A 418 -3.62 -19.81 -26.50
C GLU A 418 -4.86 -20.66 -26.74
N LEU A 419 -4.71 -21.98 -26.64
CA LEU A 419 -5.76 -22.96 -26.86
C LEU A 419 -6.58 -23.27 -25.60
N SER A 420 -6.13 -22.83 -24.43
CA SER A 420 -6.77 -23.11 -23.14
C SER A 420 -8.20 -22.55 -22.98
N GLY A 421 -8.53 -21.52 -23.78
CA GLY A 421 -9.76 -20.74 -23.65
C GLY A 421 -9.84 -19.87 -22.39
N ILE A 422 -8.74 -19.76 -21.64
CA ILE A 422 -8.65 -18.98 -20.40
C ILE A 422 -8.36 -17.51 -20.78
N PRO A 423 -8.98 -16.52 -20.11
CA PRO A 423 -8.59 -15.12 -20.26
C PRO A 423 -7.11 -14.89 -19.96
N ILE A 424 -6.42 -14.16 -20.85
CA ILE A 424 -4.97 -13.91 -20.75
C ILE A 424 -4.73 -12.40 -20.59
N VAL A 425 -3.92 -12.05 -19.60
CA VAL A 425 -3.36 -10.72 -19.39
C VAL A 425 -1.87 -10.76 -19.73
N TRP A 426 -1.43 -9.96 -20.69
CA TRP A 426 -0.04 -9.86 -21.07
C TRP A 426 0.65 -8.72 -20.33
N VAL A 427 1.79 -9.01 -19.71
CA VAL A 427 2.61 -8.01 -19.01
C VAL A 427 3.76 -7.60 -19.92
N CYS A 428 3.94 -6.30 -20.14
CA CYS A 428 5.16 -5.75 -20.72
C CYS A 428 6.00 -5.14 -19.60
N SER A 429 7.01 -5.89 -19.15
CA SER A 429 7.99 -5.43 -18.16
C SER A 429 9.08 -4.54 -18.74
N ASN A 430 9.25 -4.54 -20.07
CA ASN A 430 10.19 -3.69 -20.79
C ASN A 430 9.65 -2.26 -20.98
N ASN A 431 10.50 -1.38 -21.53
CA ASN A 431 10.09 -0.05 -21.96
C ASN A 431 8.87 -0.13 -22.94
N PRO A 432 7.88 0.78 -22.84
CA PRO A 432 6.64 0.72 -23.61
C PRO A 432 6.78 0.90 -25.13
N LEU A 433 7.97 1.25 -25.64
CA LEU A 433 8.29 1.14 -27.07
C LEU A 433 8.20 -0.30 -27.60
N PHE A 434 8.20 -1.31 -26.73
CA PHE A 434 7.97 -2.70 -27.13
C PHE A 434 6.50 -3.04 -27.41
N LEU A 435 5.54 -2.16 -27.05
CA LEU A 435 4.10 -2.33 -27.31
C LEU A 435 3.76 -2.06 -28.78
N GLY A 436 4.31 -2.88 -29.67
CA GLY A 436 4.12 -2.77 -31.12
C GLY A 436 5.02 -1.72 -31.80
N ASP A 437 5.21 -1.88 -33.11
CA ASP A 437 5.94 -0.90 -33.92
C ASP A 437 4.98 0.20 -34.37
N ASP A 438 5.27 1.44 -33.98
CA ASP A 438 4.57 2.64 -34.45
C ASP A 438 5.62 3.59 -35.07
N ASN A 439 5.39 4.05 -36.29
CA ASN A 439 6.30 4.93 -37.01
C ASN A 439 6.35 6.35 -36.41
N ARG A 440 5.37 6.71 -35.57
CA ARG A 440 5.38 7.95 -34.79
C ARG A 440 6.37 7.91 -33.62
N LEU A 441 6.78 6.71 -33.22
CA LEU A 441 7.68 6.48 -32.09
C LEU A 441 9.10 6.13 -32.57
N PRO A 442 10.13 6.40 -31.75
CA PRO A 442 11.47 5.87 -31.97
C PRO A 442 11.43 4.34 -32.15
N PRO A 443 12.29 3.78 -33.00
CA PRO A 443 12.39 2.33 -33.12
C PRO A 443 12.76 1.72 -31.77
N SER A 444 12.04 0.69 -31.33
CA SER A 444 12.38 -0.04 -30.11
C SER A 444 13.83 -0.54 -30.17
N THR A 445 14.50 -0.60 -29.02
CA THR A 445 15.92 -0.95 -28.82
C THR A 445 16.97 0.00 -29.40
N SER A 446 16.57 1.11 -30.03
CA SER A 446 17.52 2.03 -30.68
C SER A 446 18.23 3.02 -29.77
N GLY A 447 17.61 3.39 -28.64
CA GLY A 447 18.10 4.49 -27.79
C GLY A 447 17.99 5.87 -28.45
N LEU A 448 17.29 6.00 -29.58
CA LEU A 448 17.10 7.27 -30.29
C LEU A 448 16.04 8.14 -29.61
N SER A 449 16.20 9.46 -29.72
CA SER A 449 15.28 10.44 -29.15
C SER A 449 13.94 10.46 -29.88
N ALA A 450 12.85 10.68 -29.14
CA ALA A 450 11.51 10.97 -29.68
C ALA A 450 11.42 12.36 -30.33
N TYR A 451 12.28 13.27 -29.88
CA TYR A 451 12.22 14.71 -30.17
C TYR A 451 13.36 15.20 -31.06
N ALA A 452 14.38 14.38 -31.32
CA ALA A 452 15.54 14.75 -32.14
C ALA A 452 15.94 13.62 -33.12
N ASP A 453 16.61 14.00 -34.21
CA ASP A 453 17.24 13.09 -35.17
C ASP A 453 16.32 12.01 -35.77
N ARG A 454 15.06 12.35 -36.08
CA ARG A 454 14.09 11.41 -36.67
C ARG A 454 14.56 10.77 -37.98
N CYS A 455 15.46 11.43 -38.72
CA CYS A 455 16.09 10.86 -39.91
C CYS A 455 16.89 9.57 -39.62
N LYS A 456 17.43 9.41 -38.40
CA LYS A 456 18.17 8.19 -37.98
C LYS A 456 17.24 6.99 -37.73
N TRP A 457 15.94 7.22 -37.54
CA TRP A 457 14.99 6.15 -37.23
C TRP A 457 14.87 5.17 -38.39
N LYS A 458 14.81 5.68 -39.62
CA LYS A 458 14.70 4.83 -40.82
C LYS A 458 15.92 3.91 -40.93
N ALA A 459 17.13 4.47 -40.84
CA ALA A 459 18.36 3.68 -40.93
C ALA A 459 18.44 2.57 -39.87
N TYR A 460 17.95 2.83 -38.65
CA TYR A 460 17.89 1.79 -37.62
C TYR A 460 16.82 0.73 -37.92
N ARG A 461 15.63 1.12 -38.40
CA ARG A 461 14.57 0.17 -38.80
C ARG A 461 15.04 -0.73 -39.94
N ASP A 462 15.64 -0.16 -40.97
CA ASP A 462 16.20 -0.91 -42.10
C ASP A 462 17.27 -1.91 -41.59
N ALA A 463 18.23 -1.46 -40.78
CA ALA A 463 19.25 -2.34 -40.24
C ALA A 463 18.70 -3.43 -39.30
N LYS A 464 17.63 -3.13 -38.55
CA LYS A 464 16.95 -4.13 -37.70
C LYS A 464 16.25 -5.18 -38.55
N GLN A 465 15.61 -4.77 -39.65
CA GLN A 465 15.01 -5.68 -40.61
C GLN A 465 16.06 -6.59 -41.24
N ASP A 466 17.17 -6.03 -41.72
CA ASP A 466 18.28 -6.79 -42.32
C ASP A 466 18.93 -7.77 -41.32
N ALA A 467 19.02 -7.38 -40.04
CA ALA A 467 19.61 -8.20 -38.99
C ALA A 467 18.69 -9.31 -38.47
N THR A 468 17.38 -9.23 -38.76
CA THR A 468 16.39 -10.21 -38.30
C THR A 468 16.38 -11.41 -39.23
N ASP A 469 16.69 -12.60 -38.71
CA ASP A 469 16.57 -13.83 -39.50
C ASP A 469 15.09 -14.22 -39.64
N PRO A 470 14.51 -14.16 -40.86
CA PRO A 470 13.09 -14.48 -41.05
C PRO A 470 12.78 -15.95 -40.69
N GLN A 471 13.77 -16.85 -40.73
CA GLN A 471 13.58 -18.26 -40.39
C GLN A 471 13.15 -18.47 -38.93
N ILE A 472 13.46 -17.55 -38.04
CA ILE A 472 13.10 -17.63 -36.62
C ILE A 472 11.61 -17.47 -36.44
N TRP A 473 11.05 -16.44 -37.07
CA TRP A 473 9.62 -16.22 -37.07
C TRP A 473 8.90 -17.31 -37.84
N ILE A 474 9.40 -17.71 -39.01
CA ILE A 474 8.79 -18.79 -39.82
C ILE A 474 8.70 -20.08 -39.01
N LYS A 475 9.79 -20.55 -38.42
CA LYS A 475 9.81 -21.79 -37.61
C LYS A 475 8.89 -21.71 -36.41
N TYR A 476 8.85 -20.57 -35.73
CA TYR A 476 7.96 -20.39 -34.60
C TYR A 476 6.49 -20.36 -35.03
N ASN A 477 6.19 -19.70 -36.14
CA ASN A 477 4.85 -19.69 -36.72
C ASN A 477 4.40 -21.09 -37.16
N GLU A 478 5.28 -21.86 -37.83
CA GLU A 478 5.04 -23.26 -38.17
C GLU A 478 4.79 -24.11 -36.92
N TYR A 479 5.55 -23.88 -35.84
CA TYR A 479 5.32 -24.53 -34.55
C TYR A 479 3.93 -24.21 -34.00
N MET A 480 3.55 -22.94 -33.92
CA MET A 480 2.21 -22.51 -33.47
C MET A 480 1.11 -23.19 -34.31
N ILE A 481 1.24 -23.19 -35.64
CA ILE A 481 0.27 -23.83 -36.55
C ILE A 481 0.22 -25.35 -36.32
N SER A 482 1.37 -26.01 -36.13
CA SER A 482 1.44 -27.45 -35.89
C SER A 482 0.74 -27.86 -34.58
N LYS A 483 0.63 -26.94 -33.62
CA LYS A 483 -0.11 -27.12 -32.38
C LYS A 483 -1.61 -26.78 -32.50
N GLY A 484 -2.04 -26.26 -33.64
CA GLY A 484 -3.44 -25.89 -33.91
C GLY A 484 -3.78 -24.43 -33.63
N CYS A 485 -2.78 -23.57 -33.36
CA CYS A 485 -3.00 -22.13 -33.25
C CYS A 485 -3.16 -21.47 -34.63
N PRO A 486 -3.85 -20.32 -34.73
CA PRO A 486 -3.87 -19.55 -35.98
C PRO A 486 -2.47 -19.04 -36.35
N PRO A 487 -2.20 -18.74 -37.62
CA PRO A 487 -0.91 -18.14 -38.01
C PRO A 487 -0.67 -16.82 -37.27
N LEU A 488 0.57 -16.60 -36.84
CA LEU A 488 1.04 -15.34 -36.29
C LEU A 488 1.09 -14.27 -37.38
N HIS A 489 1.01 -12.99 -36.99
CA HIS A 489 1.32 -11.90 -37.90
C HIS A 489 2.82 -11.89 -38.22
N GLU A 490 3.18 -11.52 -39.46
CA GLU A 490 4.57 -11.51 -39.92
C GLU A 490 5.48 -10.73 -38.96
N ASN A 491 6.59 -11.36 -38.56
CA ASN A 491 7.57 -10.83 -37.60
C ASN A 491 7.02 -10.47 -36.21
N LYS A 492 5.83 -10.97 -35.85
CA LYS A 492 5.27 -10.88 -34.49
C LYS A 492 5.18 -12.27 -33.88
N PHE A 493 5.59 -12.38 -32.61
CA PHE A 493 5.58 -13.64 -31.88
C PHE A 493 4.31 -13.86 -31.06
N TYR A 494 3.30 -12.98 -31.16
CA TYR A 494 2.10 -13.00 -30.32
C TYR A 494 0.85 -12.35 -30.97
N TYR A 495 -0.35 -12.60 -30.44
CA TYR A 495 -1.64 -12.09 -30.96
C TYR A 495 -2.11 -10.80 -30.26
N HIS A 496 -1.58 -9.65 -30.66
CA HIS A 496 -1.83 -8.35 -29.99
C HIS A 496 -3.31 -7.96 -29.77
N HIS A 497 -4.24 -8.40 -30.62
CA HIS A 497 -5.65 -8.02 -30.50
C HIS A 497 -6.44 -8.85 -29.46
N LYS A 498 -5.90 -9.98 -29.01
CA LYS A 498 -6.60 -10.93 -28.14
C LYS A 498 -6.46 -10.62 -26.65
N TYR A 499 -5.35 -10.00 -26.24
CA TYR A 499 -5.02 -9.86 -24.82
C TYR A 499 -5.41 -8.51 -24.25
N LEU A 500 -5.66 -8.50 -22.93
CA LEU A 500 -5.49 -7.31 -22.12
C LEU A 500 -3.99 -7.13 -21.86
N PHE A 501 -3.42 -5.99 -22.23
CA PHE A 501 -2.03 -5.66 -21.94
C PHE A 501 -1.92 -4.80 -20.70
N ILE A 502 -0.93 -5.08 -19.86
CA ILE A 502 -0.55 -4.23 -18.75
C ILE A 502 0.94 -3.92 -18.79
N TYR A 503 1.33 -2.71 -18.41
CA TYR A 503 2.74 -2.33 -18.28
C TYR A 503 2.93 -1.27 -17.19
N GLY A 504 4.14 -1.23 -16.64
CA GLY A 504 4.56 -0.25 -15.64
C GLY A 504 5.55 0.75 -16.24
N TYR A 505 5.18 2.03 -16.33
CA TYR A 505 6.05 3.10 -16.79
C TYR A 505 5.56 4.47 -16.28
N PRO A 506 6.41 5.38 -15.78
CA PRO A 506 5.99 6.70 -15.28
C PRO A 506 5.32 7.54 -16.36
N LEU A 507 4.33 8.35 -15.99
CA LEU A 507 3.42 9.00 -16.94
C LEU A 507 4.19 10.06 -17.70
N GLU A 508 5.07 10.73 -16.97
CA GLU A 508 6.01 11.76 -17.39
C GLU A 508 7.04 11.26 -18.39
N LEU A 509 7.27 9.95 -18.46
CA LEU A 509 8.22 9.33 -19.39
C LEU A 509 7.53 8.61 -20.56
N ASP A 510 6.22 8.36 -20.46
CA ASP A 510 5.50 7.54 -21.42
C ASP A 510 5.26 8.30 -22.73
N TYR A 511 5.00 7.54 -23.79
CA TYR A 511 4.81 8.05 -25.15
C TYR A 511 3.35 8.30 -25.50
N ILE A 512 2.50 8.49 -24.48
CA ILE A 512 1.03 8.56 -24.64
C ILE A 512 0.57 9.82 -25.40
N ASP A 513 1.39 10.86 -25.40
CA ASP A 513 1.22 12.10 -26.17
C ASP A 513 1.37 11.84 -27.68
N MET A 514 2.31 11.00 -28.07
CA MET A 514 2.57 10.61 -29.46
C MET A 514 1.76 9.39 -29.92
N ARG A 515 1.49 8.46 -29.00
CA ARG A 515 0.75 7.21 -29.23
C ARG A 515 -0.30 7.01 -28.12
N PRO A 516 -1.55 7.43 -28.37
CA PRO A 516 -2.67 7.11 -27.48
C PRO A 516 -2.79 5.59 -27.26
N LEU A 517 -3.18 5.20 -26.05
CA LEU A 517 -3.28 3.78 -25.68
C LEU A 517 -4.55 3.14 -26.29
N PRO A 518 -4.44 1.95 -26.91
CA PRO A 518 -5.60 1.16 -27.29
C PRO A 518 -6.46 0.78 -26.08
N ARG A 519 -7.75 0.51 -26.30
CA ARG A 519 -8.70 0.15 -25.22
C ARG A 519 -8.30 -1.10 -24.43
N ASN A 520 -7.55 -2.01 -25.04
CA ASN A 520 -7.08 -3.24 -24.41
C ASN A 520 -5.69 -3.10 -23.76
N VAL A 521 -5.22 -1.87 -23.51
CA VAL A 521 -3.93 -1.60 -22.86
C VAL A 521 -4.15 -0.75 -21.61
N ILE A 522 -3.68 -1.24 -20.47
CA ILE A 522 -3.72 -0.53 -19.19
C ILE A 522 -2.30 -0.20 -18.74
N ARG A 523 -2.09 1.05 -18.36
CA ARG A 523 -0.82 1.56 -17.89
C ARG A 523 -0.85 1.78 -16.38
N PHE A 524 0.24 1.43 -15.71
CA PHE A 524 0.50 1.71 -14.30
C PHE A 524 1.75 2.59 -14.14
N ASP A 525 1.81 3.46 -13.14
CA ASP A 525 3.02 4.25 -12.84
C ASP A 525 4.20 3.37 -12.41
N ASN A 526 3.91 2.28 -11.68
CA ASN A 526 4.89 1.27 -11.29
C ASN A 526 4.19 -0.06 -10.99
N LEU A 527 4.94 -1.16 -11.11
CA LEU A 527 4.51 -2.52 -10.74
C LEU A 527 5.34 -3.03 -9.55
N LYS A 528 5.44 -2.23 -8.48
CA LYS A 528 6.36 -2.50 -7.38
C LYS A 528 5.84 -3.56 -6.40
N ARG A 529 6.79 -4.16 -5.66
CA ARG A 529 6.53 -4.97 -4.47
C ARG A 529 6.60 -4.10 -3.22
N THR A 530 5.94 -4.52 -2.14
CA THR A 530 6.01 -3.83 -0.85
C THR A 530 6.82 -4.65 0.14
N GLU A 531 8.09 -4.32 0.35
CA GLU A 531 8.96 -4.99 1.32
C GLU A 531 9.18 -4.13 2.55
N LYS A 532 8.68 -4.58 3.71
CA LYS A 532 8.31 -3.61 4.76
C LYS A 532 8.58 -4.09 6.18
N HIS A 533 9.63 -4.90 6.33
CA HIS A 533 10.26 -5.26 7.60
C HIS A 533 11.78 -5.07 7.59
N LEU A 534 12.33 -4.47 6.53
CA LEU A 534 13.74 -4.14 6.42
C LEU A 534 13.84 -2.62 6.34
N THR A 535 14.38 -2.01 7.39
CA THR A 535 14.92 -0.64 7.31
C THR A 535 16.35 -0.76 6.81
N PHE A 536 16.73 0.04 5.82
CA PHE A 536 18.13 0.12 5.43
C PHE A 536 18.81 1.20 6.26
N ASP A 537 19.64 0.78 7.19
CA ASP A 537 20.49 1.71 7.93
C ASP A 537 21.71 2.07 7.09
N ILE A 538 21.94 3.38 6.91
CA ILE A 538 23.15 3.85 6.23
C ILE A 538 24.36 3.27 6.98
N PRO A 539 25.26 2.55 6.28
CA PRO A 539 26.44 1.94 6.91
C PRO A 539 27.27 2.97 7.66
N VAL A 540 27.77 2.61 8.84
CA VAL A 540 28.51 3.53 9.74
C VAL A 540 29.65 4.25 9.01
N GLN A 541 30.38 3.54 8.15
CA GLN A 541 31.48 4.11 7.36
C GLN A 541 31.07 5.24 6.39
N LEU A 542 29.77 5.39 6.11
CA LEU A 542 29.22 6.42 5.24
C LEU A 542 28.50 7.54 6.00
N ARG A 543 28.10 7.35 7.27
CA ARG A 543 27.25 8.31 8.00
C ARG A 543 27.91 9.68 8.10
N ASP A 544 29.13 9.72 8.62
CA ASP A 544 29.84 10.97 8.93
C ASP A 544 30.69 11.50 7.76
N ARG A 545 30.65 10.81 6.61
CA ARG A 545 31.34 11.29 5.41
C ARG A 545 30.60 12.45 4.75
N PRO A 546 31.32 13.52 4.34
CA PRO A 546 30.71 14.64 3.63
C PRO A 546 30.23 14.22 2.24
N GLY A 547 29.33 15.03 1.66
CA GLY A 547 28.80 14.81 0.32
C GLY A 547 27.46 14.06 0.29
N LYS A 548 26.84 14.07 -0.89
CA LYS A 548 25.57 13.40 -1.18
C LYS A 548 25.70 11.88 -1.13
N LEU A 549 24.61 11.20 -0.76
CA LEU A 549 24.51 9.75 -0.78
C LEU A 549 23.97 9.30 -2.13
N ILE A 550 24.72 8.45 -2.82
CA ILE A 550 24.42 8.03 -4.19
C ILE A 550 24.25 6.51 -4.21
N TYR A 551 23.17 6.03 -4.81
CA TYR A 551 23.00 4.60 -5.07
C TYR A 551 23.52 4.26 -6.47
N PHE A 552 24.38 3.24 -6.58
CA PHE A 552 24.91 2.75 -7.85
C PHE A 552 24.54 1.27 -8.05
N SER A 553 23.87 0.98 -9.17
CA SER A 553 23.52 -0.39 -9.55
C SER A 553 23.47 -0.58 -11.07
N MET A 554 24.29 -1.50 -11.58
CA MET A 554 24.22 -1.93 -12.99
C MET A 554 23.22 -3.08 -13.21
N GLY A 555 22.39 -3.40 -12.21
CA GLY A 555 21.60 -4.63 -12.19
C GLY A 555 22.48 -5.87 -12.00
N SER A 556 21.86 -7.03 -11.80
CA SER A 556 22.59 -8.28 -11.60
C SER A 556 23.43 -8.65 -12.82
N MET A 557 22.86 -8.57 -14.03
CA MET A 557 23.55 -8.84 -15.28
C MET A 557 24.70 -7.87 -15.57
N GLY A 558 24.51 -6.56 -15.34
CA GLY A 558 25.56 -5.57 -15.56
C GLY A 558 26.71 -5.68 -14.55
N GLY A 559 26.44 -6.19 -13.34
CA GLY A 559 27.47 -6.48 -12.32
C GLY A 559 28.42 -7.62 -12.69
N VAL A 560 28.11 -8.41 -13.72
CA VAL A 560 28.98 -9.50 -14.22
C VAL A 560 30.19 -8.96 -14.99
N ASP A 561 30.10 -7.76 -15.59
CA ASP A 561 31.23 -7.11 -16.24
C ASP A 561 32.17 -6.46 -15.21
N VAL A 562 32.97 -7.29 -14.55
CA VAL A 562 33.90 -6.88 -13.49
C VAL A 562 34.90 -5.82 -13.97
N LYS A 563 35.30 -5.87 -15.25
CA LYS A 563 36.21 -4.87 -15.83
C LYS A 563 35.55 -3.49 -15.85
N ASN A 564 34.31 -3.40 -16.33
CA ASN A 564 33.59 -2.13 -16.34
C ASN A 564 33.21 -1.68 -14.91
N MET A 565 32.83 -2.61 -14.02
CA MET A 565 32.57 -2.29 -12.61
C MET A 565 33.81 -1.66 -11.93
N LYS A 566 34.99 -2.28 -12.07
CA LYS A 566 36.26 -1.73 -11.56
C LYS A 566 36.54 -0.33 -12.12
N ARG A 567 36.31 -0.11 -13.42
CA ARG A 567 36.48 1.20 -14.06
C ARG A 567 35.54 2.26 -13.47
N LEU A 568 34.26 1.95 -13.34
CA LEU A 568 33.27 2.89 -12.79
C LEU A 568 33.54 3.19 -11.31
N ILE A 569 33.94 2.19 -10.53
CA ILE A 569 34.34 2.34 -9.13
C ILE A 569 35.57 3.25 -9.02
N ASP A 570 36.61 3.06 -9.84
CA ASP A 570 37.78 3.94 -9.86
C ASP A 570 37.40 5.41 -10.13
N ILE A 571 36.50 5.65 -11.09
CA ILE A 571 35.99 6.99 -11.38
C ILE A 571 35.25 7.57 -10.18
N MET A 572 34.30 6.84 -9.61
CA MET A 572 33.49 7.30 -8.47
C MET A 572 34.31 7.44 -7.18
N SER A 573 35.42 6.70 -7.04
CA SER A 573 36.32 6.80 -5.88
C SER A 573 36.95 8.19 -5.73
N LYS A 574 37.11 8.91 -6.84
CA LYS A 574 37.67 10.25 -6.90
C LYS A 574 36.64 11.33 -6.56
N SER A 575 35.37 10.97 -6.42
CA SER A 575 34.29 11.88 -6.06
C SER A 575 34.28 12.17 -4.56
N LYS A 576 33.89 13.40 -4.19
CA LYS A 576 33.63 13.80 -2.80
C LYS A 576 32.35 13.19 -2.20
N HIS A 577 31.62 12.40 -2.96
CA HIS A 577 30.34 11.80 -2.57
C HIS A 577 30.52 10.40 -2.00
N LYS A 578 29.47 9.89 -1.36
CA LYS A 578 29.43 8.57 -0.73
C LYS A 578 28.46 7.66 -1.45
N PHE A 579 28.83 6.40 -1.62
CA PHE A 579 28.12 5.48 -2.51
C PHE A 579 27.64 4.21 -1.81
N ILE A 580 26.39 3.83 -2.09
CA ILE A 580 25.88 2.48 -1.83
C ILE A 580 25.92 1.73 -3.16
N VAL A 581 26.62 0.60 -3.22
CA VAL A 581 26.91 -0.12 -4.45
C VAL A 581 26.28 -1.51 -4.43
N SER A 582 25.42 -1.81 -5.39
CA SER A 582 25.01 -3.18 -5.70
C SER A 582 26.09 -3.84 -6.55
N LYS A 583 26.86 -4.77 -5.96
CA LYS A 583 28.05 -5.37 -6.58
C LYS A 583 27.74 -6.49 -7.60
N GLY A 584 26.55 -7.08 -7.53
CA GLY A 584 26.13 -8.17 -8.41
C GLY A 584 26.76 -9.53 -8.07
N PRO A 585 26.55 -10.56 -8.91
CA PRO A 585 26.94 -11.94 -8.62
C PRO A 585 28.45 -12.16 -8.43
N LYS A 586 29.29 -11.37 -9.11
CA LYS A 586 30.76 -11.45 -9.06
C LYS A 586 31.39 -10.51 -8.03
N HIS A 587 30.65 -10.19 -6.97
CA HIS A 587 31.05 -9.19 -5.99
C HIS A 587 32.37 -9.48 -5.27
N SER A 588 32.84 -10.73 -5.21
CA SER A 588 34.11 -11.11 -4.57
C SER A 588 35.35 -10.78 -5.41
N GLU A 589 35.21 -10.44 -6.68
CA GLU A 589 36.35 -10.22 -7.59
C GLU A 589 36.97 -8.81 -7.51
N TYR A 590 36.41 -7.94 -6.66
CA TYR A 590 36.87 -6.57 -6.46
C TYR A 590 36.44 -5.97 -5.12
N GLU A 591 37.27 -5.05 -4.64
CA GLU A 591 37.04 -4.31 -3.40
C GLU A 591 36.47 -2.92 -3.66
N LEU A 592 35.81 -2.37 -2.64
CA LEU A 592 35.24 -1.02 -2.67
C LEU A 592 36.14 -0.03 -1.91
N PRO A 593 36.42 1.16 -2.48
CA PRO A 593 37.13 2.22 -1.78
C PRO A 593 36.34 2.71 -0.55
N ASN A 594 37.05 3.41 0.33
CA ASN A 594 36.49 3.80 1.64
C ASN A 594 35.26 4.73 1.54
N ASN A 595 35.07 5.48 0.45
CA ASN A 595 33.86 6.31 0.26
C ASN A 595 32.62 5.51 -0.21
N MET A 596 32.71 4.18 -0.29
CA MET A 596 31.63 3.32 -0.75
C MET A 596 31.34 2.22 0.26
N TRP A 597 30.12 1.73 0.25
CA TRP A 597 29.72 0.47 0.87
C TRP A 597 28.93 -0.34 -0.16
N GLY A 598 29.02 -1.66 -0.13
CA GLY A 598 28.24 -2.47 -1.06
C GLY A 598 28.18 -3.94 -0.69
N ALA A 599 27.17 -4.59 -1.24
CA ALA A 599 26.88 -6.01 -1.07
C ALA A 599 26.58 -6.63 -2.44
N ALA A 600 26.52 -7.97 -2.52
CA ALA A 600 26.13 -8.68 -3.74
C ALA A 600 24.78 -8.18 -4.28
N THR A 601 23.78 -8.12 -3.40
CA THR A 601 22.48 -7.50 -3.66
C THR A 601 22.20 -6.48 -2.56
N VAL A 602 21.72 -5.30 -2.95
CA VAL A 602 21.29 -4.24 -2.02
C VAL A 602 19.76 -4.18 -2.03
N PRO A 603 19.09 -4.01 -0.88
CA PRO A 603 17.65 -3.85 -0.79
C PRO A 603 17.22 -2.50 -1.41
N GLN A 604 17.08 -2.48 -2.73
CA GLN A 604 16.93 -1.26 -3.55
C GLN A 604 15.76 -0.39 -3.08
N ILE A 605 14.58 -0.98 -2.86
CA ILE A 605 13.36 -0.27 -2.44
C ILE A 605 13.56 0.47 -1.11
N GLN A 606 14.43 -0.03 -0.24
CA GLN A 606 14.73 0.56 1.07
C GLN A 606 15.82 1.64 0.99
N VAL A 607 16.70 1.55 -0.01
CA VAL A 607 17.79 2.52 -0.23
C VAL A 607 17.32 3.74 -0.98
N LEU A 608 16.44 3.58 -1.99
CA LEU A 608 15.98 4.67 -2.86
C LEU A 608 15.45 5.91 -2.10
N PRO A 609 14.66 5.81 -1.02
CA PRO A 609 14.18 6.98 -0.27
C PRO A 609 15.28 7.76 0.46
N LEU A 610 16.49 7.20 0.59
CA LEU A 610 17.57 7.75 1.41
C LEU A 610 18.64 8.47 0.58
N VAL A 611 18.64 8.27 -0.74
CA VAL A 611 19.72 8.73 -1.61
C VAL A 611 19.34 9.99 -2.37
N ASP A 612 20.34 10.81 -2.68
CA ASP A 612 20.18 12.04 -3.46
C ASP A 612 20.23 11.78 -4.97
N LEU A 613 20.82 10.66 -5.40
CA LEU A 613 21.03 10.31 -6.80
C LEU A 613 21.10 8.79 -7.00
N VAL A 614 20.59 8.32 -8.14
CA VAL A 614 20.72 6.94 -8.59
C VAL A 614 21.51 6.89 -9.89
N ILE A 615 22.60 6.12 -9.91
CA ILE A 615 23.37 5.77 -11.11
C ILE A 615 22.97 4.34 -11.48
N THR A 616 22.31 4.18 -12.64
CA THR A 616 21.70 2.91 -13.05
C THR A 616 22.01 2.55 -14.50
N HIS A 617 21.96 1.25 -14.81
CA HIS A 617 21.95 0.71 -16.18
C HIS A 617 20.69 1.05 -16.99
N GLY A 618 19.65 1.60 -16.35
CA GLY A 618 18.41 2.02 -17.03
C GLY A 618 17.36 0.92 -17.20
N GLY A 619 17.44 -0.18 -16.44
CA GLY A 619 16.39 -1.20 -16.40
C GLY A 619 15.06 -0.62 -15.92
N ASN A 620 13.95 -1.09 -16.51
CA ASN A 620 12.63 -0.49 -16.30
C ASN A 620 12.19 -0.47 -14.83
N ASN A 621 12.42 -1.56 -14.08
CA ASN A 621 12.09 -1.62 -12.66
C ASN A 621 12.88 -0.58 -11.85
N THR A 622 14.18 -0.41 -12.09
CA THR A 622 14.96 0.61 -11.38
C THR A 622 14.50 2.03 -11.74
N ILE A 623 14.17 2.30 -13.01
CA ILE A 623 13.64 3.61 -13.42
C ILE A 623 12.30 3.90 -12.72
N THR A 624 11.35 2.98 -12.82
CA THR A 624 10.01 3.13 -12.23
C THR A 624 10.05 3.25 -10.70
N GLU A 625 10.91 2.49 -10.03
CA GLU A 625 11.11 2.60 -8.59
C GLU A 625 11.78 3.92 -8.19
N THR A 626 12.77 4.39 -8.96
CA THR A 626 13.46 5.66 -8.70
C THR A 626 12.51 6.85 -8.87
N PHE A 627 11.67 6.86 -9.91
CA PHE A 627 10.69 7.94 -10.13
C PHE A 627 9.61 8.02 -9.05
N TYR A 628 9.34 6.90 -8.38
CA TYR A 628 8.31 6.83 -7.36
C TYR A 628 8.73 7.45 -6.02
N PHE A 629 10.02 7.38 -5.67
CA PHE A 629 10.59 7.87 -4.41
C PHE A 629 11.17 9.27 -4.59
#